data_AF-A0A952D9G1-F1
#
_entry.id   AF-A0A952D9G1-F1
#
_cell.length_a   1.000
_cell.length_b   1.000
_cell.length_c   1.000
_cell.angle_alpha   90.00
_cell.angle_beta   90.00
_cell.angle_gamma   90.00
#
_symmetry.space_group_name_H-M   'P 1'
#
loop_
_entity.id
_entity.type
_entity.pdbx_description
1 polymer ?
#
loop_
_entity_poly.entity_id
_entity_poly.type
_entity_poly.pdbx_seq_one_letter_code
_entity_poly.pdbx_strand_id
1 'polypeptide(L)'
;MFRRPTSSAGLMVRSFLWLLLLFVCLALAVLFAAMNPGSIDLDLGFSAFHLQKSLALTFAFAAGFAFGLLCLSLVLLRASLERRRLAKALRLAEAEIHALRSQPAPHAD
;
A
#
# COMPACT_ATOMS: atom_id res chain seq x y z
N MET A 1 -8.23 4.74 26.88
CA MET A 1 -7.02 5.13 26.14
C MET A 1 -6.28 3.86 25.70
N PHE A 2 -6.71 3.21 24.61
CA PHE A 2 -6.13 1.93 24.16
C PHE A 2 -4.96 2.20 23.21
N ARG A 3 -3.78 2.45 23.79
CA ARG A 3 -2.53 2.56 23.03
C ARG A 3 -2.17 1.15 22.56
N ARG A 4 -2.48 0.80 21.30
CA ARG A 4 -2.00 -0.45 20.71
C ARG A 4 -0.47 -0.43 20.75
N PRO A 5 0.20 -1.36 21.45
CA PRO A 5 1.64 -1.49 21.31
C PRO A 5 1.88 -2.03 19.89
N THR A 6 2.34 -1.17 18.99
CA THR A 6 3.00 -1.66 17.78
C THR A 6 4.32 -2.24 18.24
N SER A 7 4.34 -3.56 18.49
CA SER A 7 5.58 -4.29 18.72
C SER A 7 6.52 -3.99 17.54
N SER A 8 7.64 -3.34 17.80
CA SER A 8 8.67 -3.04 16.81
C SER A 8 9.13 -4.30 16.09
N ALA A 9 9.11 -5.44 16.79
CA ALA A 9 9.38 -6.76 16.24
C ALA A 9 8.38 -7.15 15.13
N GLY A 10 7.09 -6.82 15.27
CA GLY A 10 6.09 -7.10 14.24
C GLY A 10 6.31 -6.29 12.95
N LEU A 11 6.78 -5.04 13.08
CA LEU A 11 7.18 -4.24 11.90
C LEU A 11 8.47 -4.77 11.26
N MET A 12 9.46 -5.16 12.06
CA MET A 12 10.73 -5.73 11.57
C MET A 12 10.53 -7.07 10.86
N VAL A 13 9.73 -7.98 11.43
CA VAL A 13 9.40 -9.27 10.81
C VAL A 13 8.65 -9.06 9.51
N ARG A 14 7.66 -8.17 9.47
CA ARG A 14 6.91 -7.87 8.25
C ARG A 14 7.81 -7.28 7.17
N SER A 15 8.72 -6.37 7.54
CA SER A 15 9.66 -5.78 6.58
C SER A 15 10.65 -6.82 6.06
N PHE A 16 11.13 -7.72 6.91
CA PHE A 16 12.00 -8.84 6.52
C PHE A 16 11.28 -9.80 5.57
N LEU A 17 10.01 -10.13 5.84
CA LEU A 17 9.20 -10.98 4.95
C LEU A 17 9.01 -10.35 3.56
N TRP A 18 8.78 -9.03 3.49
CA TRP A 18 8.71 -8.33 2.20
C TRP A 18 10.04 -8.35 1.46
N LEU A 19 11.15 -8.17 2.16
CA LEU A 19 12.50 -8.21 1.58
C LEU A 19 12.84 -9.61 1.07
N LEU A 20 12.51 -10.64 1.85
CA LEU A 20 12.65 -12.04 1.47
C LEU A 20 11.81 -12.36 0.24
N LEU A 21 10.54 -11.93 0.21
CA LEU A 21 9.65 -12.13 -0.94
C LEU A 21 10.20 -11.47 -2.20
N LEU A 22 10.73 -10.24 -2.08
CA LEU A 22 11.36 -9.53 -3.18
C LEU A 22 12.61 -10.28 -3.68
N PHE A 23 13.44 -10.79 -2.77
CA PHE A 23 14.61 -11.58 -3.12
C PHE A 23 14.24 -12.89 -3.83
N VAL A 24 13.20 -13.59 -3.36
CA VAL A 24 12.68 -14.81 -4.00
C VAL A 24 12.14 -14.50 -5.40
N CYS A 25 11.37 -13.42 -5.57
CA CYS A 25 10.90 -12.99 -6.89
C CYS A 25 12.08 -12.70 -7.84
N LEU A 26 13.11 -12.00 -7.36
CA LEU A 26 14.29 -11.70 -8.16
C LEU A 26 15.04 -12.97 -8.56
N ALA A 27 15.25 -13.90 -7.63
CA ALA A 27 15.89 -15.19 -7.89
C ALA A 27 15.10 -16.01 -8.92
N LEU A 28 13.77 -16.05 -8.82
CA LEU A 28 12.90 -16.71 -9.79
C LEU A 28 12.97 -16.04 -11.17
N ALA A 29 13.01 -14.71 -11.24
CA ALA A 29 13.15 -13.99 -12.50
C ALA A 29 14.49 -14.30 -13.19
N VAL A 30 15.60 -14.30 -12.44
CA VAL A 30 16.94 -14.65 -12.95
C VAL A 30 16.99 -16.10 -13.41
N LEU A 31 16.44 -17.04 -12.61
CA LEU A 31 16.40 -18.45 -12.96
C LEU A 31 15.55 -18.70 -14.21
N PHE A 32 14.37 -18.08 -14.29
CA PHE A 32 13.52 -18.13 -15.47
C PHE A 32 14.25 -17.58 -16.71
N ALA A 33 15.02 -16.51 -16.53
CA ALA A 33 15.83 -15.93 -17.60
C ALA A 33 16.93 -16.86 -18.11
N ALA A 34 17.67 -17.48 -17.19
CA ALA A 34 18.71 -18.44 -17.52
C ALA A 34 18.15 -19.72 -18.19
N MET A 35 16.98 -20.20 -17.74
CA MET A 35 16.36 -21.41 -18.28
C MET A 35 15.63 -21.20 -19.62
N ASN A 36 15.28 -19.96 -19.97
CA ASN A 36 14.59 -19.65 -21.22
C ASN A 36 15.39 -18.64 -22.06
N PRO A 37 16.54 -19.03 -22.63
CA PRO A 37 17.40 -18.12 -23.41
C PRO A 37 16.81 -17.67 -24.77
N GLY A 38 15.52 -17.90 -25.04
CA GLY A 38 14.89 -17.55 -26.32
C GLY A 38 14.42 -16.09 -26.43
N SER A 39 14.74 -15.45 -27.56
CA SER A 39 14.14 -14.18 -28.00
C SER A 39 12.80 -14.41 -28.71
N ILE A 40 11.81 -13.57 -28.42
CA ILE A 40 10.58 -13.43 -29.22
C ILE A 40 10.68 -12.11 -29.96
N ASP A 41 10.31 -12.14 -31.24
CA ASP A 41 10.16 -10.95 -32.05
C ASP A 41 8.81 -10.31 -31.72
N LEU A 42 8.85 -9.18 -31.01
CA LEU A 42 7.69 -8.35 -30.77
C LEU A 42 7.60 -7.32 -31.89
N ASP A 43 6.75 -7.57 -32.87
CA ASP A 43 6.38 -6.57 -33.86
C ASP A 43 5.25 -5.71 -33.32
N LEU A 44 5.56 -4.46 -32.94
CA LEU A 44 4.59 -3.49 -32.45
C LEU A 44 3.89 -2.73 -33.60
N GLY A 45 4.02 -3.21 -34.84
CA GLY A 45 3.42 -2.62 -36.05
C GLY A 45 4.15 -1.37 -36.56
N PHE A 46 4.93 -0.70 -35.71
CA PHE A 46 5.79 0.43 -36.06
C PHE A 46 7.28 0.11 -35.95
N SER A 47 7.66 -0.92 -35.18
CA SER A 47 9.04 -1.37 -35.01
C SER A 47 9.08 -2.79 -34.42
N ALA A 48 9.97 -3.63 -34.95
CA ALA A 48 10.22 -4.97 -34.45
C ALA A 48 11.32 -4.92 -33.39
N PHE A 49 10.99 -5.34 -32.17
CA PHE A 49 11.94 -5.46 -31.08
C PHE A 49 12.19 -6.94 -30.76
N HIS A 50 13.46 -7.34 -30.78
CA HIS A 50 13.90 -8.66 -30.33
C HIS A 50 13.98 -8.65 -28.79
N LEU A 51 12.89 -8.98 -28.10
CA LEU A 51 12.89 -9.09 -26.63
C LEU A 51 13.06 -10.54 -26.21
N GLN A 52 13.94 -10.78 -25.23
CA GLN A 52 14.00 -12.07 -24.57
C GLN A 52 12.67 -12.36 -23.85
N LYS A 53 12.17 -13.59 -23.91
CA LYS A 53 10.91 -14.02 -23.24
C LYS A 53 10.88 -13.58 -21.78
N SER A 54 12.03 -13.71 -21.15
CA SER A 54 12.31 -13.39 -19.76
C SER A 54 12.18 -11.90 -19.46
N LEU A 55 12.58 -11.03 -20.39
CA LEU A 55 12.40 -9.58 -20.30
C LEU A 55 10.92 -9.20 -20.40
N ALA A 56 10.18 -9.76 -21.36
CA ALA A 56 8.76 -9.50 -21.51
C ALA A 56 7.95 -9.90 -20.26
N LEU A 57 8.24 -11.07 -19.68
CA LEU A 57 7.61 -11.52 -18.44
C LEU A 57 8.00 -10.64 -17.25
N THR A 58 9.27 -10.23 -17.17
CA THR A 58 9.75 -9.33 -16.11
C THR A 58 9.03 -7.98 -16.19
N PHE A 59 8.86 -7.42 -17.38
CA PHE A 59 8.11 -6.17 -17.57
C PHE A 59 6.64 -6.30 -17.21
N ALA A 60 5.98 -7.37 -17.64
CA ALA A 60 4.58 -7.63 -17.29
C ALA A 60 4.42 -7.75 -15.76
N PHE A 61 5.32 -8.47 -15.10
CA PHE A 61 5.31 -8.61 -13.65
C PHE A 61 5.60 -7.28 -12.94
N ALA A 62 6.63 -6.54 -13.38
CA ALA A 62 6.97 -5.24 -12.81
C ALA A 62 5.83 -4.23 -12.96
N ALA A 63 5.17 -4.20 -14.12
CA ALA A 63 4.01 -3.35 -14.37
C ALA A 63 2.82 -3.72 -13.47
N GLY A 64 2.50 -5.01 -13.37
CA GLY A 64 1.44 -5.51 -12.48
C GLY A 64 1.73 -5.22 -11.01
N PHE A 65 2.98 -5.39 -10.58
CA PHE A 65 3.42 -5.08 -9.22
C PHE A 65 3.32 -3.59 -8.91
N ALA A 66 3.83 -2.73 -9.80
CA ALA A 66 3.75 -1.29 -9.67
C ALA A 66 2.28 -0.82 -9.59
N PHE A 67 1.43 -1.36 -10.47
CA PHE A 67 -0.01 -1.08 -10.45
C PHE A 67 -0.66 -1.51 -9.14
N GLY A 68 -0.35 -2.72 -8.64
CA GLY A 68 -0.83 -3.20 -7.34
C GLY A 68 -0.39 -2.29 -6.18
N LEU A 69 0.87 -1.82 -6.19
CA LEU A 69 1.40 -0.89 -5.20
C LEU A 69 0.67 0.45 -5.23
N LEU A 70 0.39 0.97 -6.43
CA LEU A 70 -0.37 2.20 -6.61
C LEU A 70 -1.80 2.05 -6.06
N CYS A 71 -2.50 0.98 -6.42
CA CYS A 71 -3.84 0.70 -5.89
C CYS A 71 -3.86 0.62 -4.35
N LEU A 72 -2.93 -0.13 -3.76
CA LEU A 72 -2.82 -0.25 -2.31
C LEU A 72 -2.54 1.12 -1.64
N SER A 73 -1.65 1.91 -2.23
CA SER A 73 -1.29 3.23 -1.72
C SER A 73 -2.49 4.18 -1.71
N LEU A 74 -3.31 4.15 -2.76
CA LEU A 74 -4.54 4.95 -2.83
C LEU A 74 -5.56 4.55 -1.76
N VAL A 75 -5.73 3.24 -1.54
CA VAL A 75 -6.63 2.73 -0.49
C VAL A 75 -6.15 3.16 0.90
N LEU A 76 -4.86 3.01 1.18
CA LEU A 76 -4.26 3.43 2.45
C LEU A 76 -4.35 4.95 2.67
N LEU A 77 -4.17 5.74 1.60
CA LEU A 77 -4.31 7.19 1.66
C LEU A 77 -5.75 7.58 2.03
N ARG A 78 -6.76 6.98 1.37
CA ARG A 78 -8.17 7.23 1.70
C ARG A 78 -8.47 6.87 3.16
N ALA A 79 -8.05 5.69 3.61
CA ALA A 79 -8.24 5.26 4.99
C ALA A 79 -7.57 6.22 6.02
N SER A 80 -6.41 6.77 5.68
CA SER A 80 -5.71 7.76 6.52
C SER A 80 -6.48 9.09 6.60
N LEU A 81 -7.01 9.56 5.46
CA LEU A 81 -7.82 10.78 5.41
C LEU A 81 -9.13 10.62 6.18
N GLU A 82 -9.81 9.48 6.04
CA GLU A 82 -11.02 9.15 6.81
C GLU A 82 -10.75 9.11 8.30
N ARG A 83 -9.67 8.47 8.74
CA ARG A 83 -9.26 8.48 10.15
C ARG A 83 -9.06 9.89 10.69
N ARG A 84 -8.40 10.77 9.92
CA ARG A 84 -8.21 12.18 10.32
C ARG A 84 -9.53 12.93 10.40
N ARG A 85 -10.44 12.69 9.45
CA ARG A 85 -11.79 13.30 9.45
C ARG A 85 -12.61 12.84 10.65
N LEU A 86 -12.64 11.55 10.93
CA LEU A 86 -13.37 10.96 12.07
C LEU A 86 -12.81 11.48 13.41
N ALA A 87 -11.48 11.57 13.55
CA ALA A 87 -10.86 12.11 14.75
C ALA A 87 -11.21 13.60 14.98
N LYS A 88 -11.32 14.40 13.91
CA LYS A 88 -11.78 15.79 14.00
C LYS A 88 -13.26 15.87 14.38
N ALA A 89 -14.12 15.07 13.76
CA ALA A 89 -15.55 15.05 14.06
C ALA A 89 -15.82 14.67 15.52
N LEU A 90 -15.09 13.67 16.03
CA LEU A 90 -15.18 13.26 17.44
C LEU A 90 -14.80 14.39 18.40
N ARG A 91 -13.69 15.10 18.13
CA ARG A 91 -13.27 16.25 18.95
C ARG A 91 -14.29 17.39 18.96
N LEU A 92 -14.93 17.67 17.82
CA LEU A 92 -15.96 18.71 17.74
C LEU A 92 -17.21 18.32 18.53
N ALA A 93 -17.67 17.07 18.38
CA ALA A 93 -18.81 16.55 19.14
C ALA A 93 -18.56 16.56 20.66
N GLU A 94 -17.36 16.18 21.10
CA GLU A 94 -16.97 16.27 22.51
C GLU A 94 -16.96 17.71 23.03
N ALA A 95 -16.50 18.68 22.22
CA ALA A 95 -16.48 20.09 22.59
C ALA A 95 -17.90 20.69 22.69
N GLU A 96 -18.82 20.31 21.80
CA GLU A 96 -20.23 20.73 21.85
C GLU A 96 -20.91 20.21 23.12
N ILE A 97 -20.72 18.93 23.47
CA ILE A 97 -21.26 18.34 24.71
C ILE A 97 -20.69 19.06 25.94
N HIS A 98 -19.39 19.37 25.95
CA HIS A 98 -18.77 20.07 27.06
C HIS A 98 -19.31 21.50 27.19
N ALA A 99 -19.46 22.22 26.08
CA ALA A 99 -20.04 23.56 26.06
C ALA A 99 -21.48 23.57 26.62
N LEU A 100 -22.33 22.63 26.18
CA LEU A 100 -23.70 22.47 26.67
C LEU A 100 -23.75 22.11 28.15
N ARG A 101 -22.83 21.27 28.64
CA ARG A 101 -22.74 20.89 30.05
C ARG A 101 -22.17 22.01 30.93
N SER A 102 -21.35 22.90 30.36
CA SER A 102 -20.79 24.06 31.06
C SER A 102 -21.74 25.26 31.14
N GLN A 103 -22.84 25.25 30.37
CA GLN A 103 -23.92 26.21 30.56
C GLN A 103 -24.66 25.87 31.86
N PRO A 104 -24.82 26.83 32.79
CA PRO A 104 -25.56 26.60 34.01
C PRO A 104 -26.99 26.20 33.64
N ALA A 105 -27.55 25.19 34.32
CA ALA A 105 -28.97 24.87 34.20
C ALA A 105 -29.76 26.17 34.34
N PRO A 106 -30.69 26.49 33.40
CA PRO A 106 -31.61 27.60 33.59
C PRO A 106 -32.19 27.46 34.98
N HIS A 107 -31.97 28.48 35.82
CA HIS A 107 -32.60 28.60 37.12
C HIS A 107 -34.11 28.45 36.89
N ALA A 108 -34.61 27.25 37.15
CA ALA A 108 -36.03 27.01 37.35
C ALA A 108 -36.29 27.38 38.81
N ASP A 109 -36.78 28.61 38.95
CA ASP A 109 -37.59 29.21 40.02
C ASP A 109 -37.16 28.99 41.48
#